data_AF-A0A161RL24-F1
#
_entry.id   AF-A0A161RL24-F1
#
_cell.length_a   1.000
_cell.length_b   1.000
_cell.length_c   1.000
_cell.angle_alpha   90.00
_cell.angle_beta   90.00
_cell.angle_gamma   90.00
#
_symmetry.space_group_name_H-M   'P 1'
#
loop_
_entity.id
_entity.type
_entity.pdbx_description
1 polymer ?
#
loop_
_entity_poly.entity_id
_entity_poly.type
_entity_poly.pdbx_seq_one_letter_code
_entity_poly.pdbx_strand_id
1 'polypeptide(L)'
;MLGAVTAVPPLLSSDERTRLDRWRDSLLADPRSARRWRWLAPTIITLIAFLLRIVNVGNPHQLVFDETYYVKDGWSQWLLGFPSNWPGGADERFAAGDTDFFTGVGSYVVHPPLGRVFIGAGMALFGADSSTGWRIAAVVFGTATVLLVYLLAKTLTGSLVFASVASGLLAIDGLGIVLSRVALLDGFLTFFIVLALWFLALDRRAMRERWAAREPRESTWGPLFWNRPWLLAAGLAAGAATAVKWSGLYVIAGIGIYVVITDALARRRAGVVQWPVDAVRQGLVSFVQLVPLAAVVYLASWSGWLFTDGGYDRHALDATPATGFWAWVPLPLQNLWGYHQSMYAFHVGLSTPHSYASPAWQWPLMIRPTSMYWHQDDFGVNGCQLPSGCTEAISSIDNPLLWWAGIVASIYLLVRFVLRRDGRYGLVLMGLAATYVPWLLYPERTIFQFYTVAMVPFLVLALTFALRDLARGPRSMPRATGQAWVVVFLAVCVILSAFWYPVWTALPVPYEFWRLHNWMPSWI
;
A
#
# COMPACT_ATOMS: atom_id res chain seq x y z
N MET A 1 -48.68 -53.16 0.35
CA MET A 1 -48.71 -52.03 -0.60
C MET A 1 -48.11 -50.82 0.08
N LEU A 2 -46.81 -50.58 -0.12
CA LEU A 2 -46.14 -49.37 0.36
C LEU A 2 -46.30 -48.31 -0.74
N GLY A 3 -46.99 -47.21 -0.42
CA GLY A 3 -47.26 -46.12 -1.34
C GLY A 3 -45.97 -45.46 -1.81
N ALA A 4 -45.83 -45.33 -3.12
CA ALA A 4 -44.75 -44.58 -3.73
C ALA A 4 -44.92 -43.10 -3.40
N VAL A 5 -43.98 -42.56 -2.61
CA VAL A 5 -43.84 -41.11 -2.41
C VAL A 5 -43.30 -40.54 -3.72
N THR A 6 -44.14 -39.87 -4.47
CA THR A 6 -43.73 -39.07 -5.64
C THR A 6 -42.87 -37.92 -5.14
N ALA A 7 -41.57 -37.99 -5.42
CA ALA A 7 -40.65 -36.89 -5.15
C ALA A 7 -41.10 -35.67 -5.96
N VAL A 8 -41.50 -34.61 -5.25
CA VAL A 8 -41.78 -33.31 -5.85
C VAL A 8 -40.48 -32.82 -6.51
N PRO A 9 -40.45 -32.56 -7.82
CA PRO A 9 -39.26 -32.02 -8.46
C PRO A 9 -38.92 -30.66 -7.80
N PRO A 10 -37.65 -30.37 -7.52
CA PRO A 10 -37.27 -29.11 -6.88
C PRO A 10 -37.79 -27.93 -7.73
N LEU A 11 -38.49 -26.99 -7.09
CA LEU A 11 -39.08 -25.80 -7.72
C LEU A 11 -38.03 -24.83 -8.31
N LEU A 12 -36.74 -25.07 -8.07
CA LEU A 12 -35.64 -24.30 -8.62
C LEU A 12 -34.90 -25.15 -9.64
N SER A 13 -34.77 -24.63 -10.86
CA SER A 13 -33.98 -25.25 -11.93
C SER A 13 -32.56 -25.56 -11.44
N SER A 14 -32.05 -26.75 -11.73
CA SER A 14 -30.70 -27.19 -11.36
C SER A 14 -29.57 -26.34 -11.97
N ASP A 15 -29.89 -25.41 -12.88
CA ASP A 15 -28.95 -24.49 -13.48
C ASP A 15 -29.16 -23.05 -12.97
N GLU A 16 -28.60 -22.74 -11.79
CA GLU A 16 -28.55 -21.37 -11.23
C GLU A 16 -27.64 -20.41 -12.02
N ARG A 17 -27.12 -20.83 -13.19
CA ARG A 17 -26.27 -19.99 -14.03
C ARG A 17 -27.04 -18.78 -14.54
N THR A 18 -26.54 -17.61 -14.20
CA THR A 18 -27.12 -16.34 -14.60
C THR A 18 -26.69 -15.95 -16.02
N ARG A 19 -27.26 -14.87 -16.57
CA ARG A 19 -26.78 -14.27 -17.83
C ARG A 19 -25.30 -13.84 -17.73
N LEU A 20 -24.88 -13.33 -16.58
CA LEU A 20 -23.49 -12.92 -16.34
C LEU A 20 -22.55 -14.13 -16.28
N ASP A 21 -22.98 -15.25 -15.69
CA ASP A 21 -22.18 -16.48 -15.71
C ASP A 21 -22.04 -17.02 -17.12
N ARG A 22 -23.14 -17.10 -17.89
CA ARG A 22 -23.09 -17.54 -19.30
C ARG A 22 -22.19 -16.65 -20.15
N TRP A 23 -22.28 -15.33 -19.98
CA TRP A 23 -21.40 -14.38 -20.67
C TRP A 23 -19.92 -14.58 -20.30
N ARG A 24 -19.59 -14.62 -19.00
CA ARG A 24 -18.23 -14.89 -18.52
C ARG A 24 -17.71 -16.23 -19.07
N ASP A 25 -18.51 -17.28 -18.97
CA ASP A 25 -18.10 -18.62 -19.37
C ASP A 25 -17.92 -18.69 -20.89
N SER A 26 -18.79 -18.04 -21.68
CA SER A 26 -18.61 -17.92 -23.13
C SER A 26 -17.33 -17.17 -23.51
N LEU A 27 -17.00 -16.08 -22.79
CA LEU A 27 -15.78 -15.31 -23.02
C LEU A 27 -14.52 -16.11 -22.69
N LEU A 28 -14.58 -16.97 -21.68
CA LEU A 28 -13.44 -17.74 -21.19
C LEU A 28 -13.40 -19.20 -21.69
N ALA A 29 -14.41 -19.64 -22.44
CA ALA A 29 -14.51 -21.00 -22.97
C ALA A 29 -13.41 -21.31 -23.99
N ASP A 30 -13.11 -20.35 -24.88
CA ASP A 30 -12.00 -20.48 -25.83
C ASP A 30 -10.65 -20.21 -25.14
N PRO A 31 -9.70 -21.16 -25.14
CA PRO A 31 -8.35 -20.97 -24.60
C PRO A 31 -7.60 -19.76 -25.17
N ARG A 32 -7.86 -19.39 -26.45
CA ARG A 32 -7.25 -18.20 -27.06
C ARG A 32 -7.85 -16.93 -26.47
N SER A 33 -9.19 -16.85 -26.39
CA SER A 33 -9.88 -15.75 -25.71
C SER A 33 -9.46 -15.61 -24.24
N ALA A 34 -9.42 -16.71 -23.49
CA ALA A 34 -8.97 -16.70 -22.10
C ALA A 34 -7.51 -16.23 -21.96
N ARG A 35 -6.63 -16.58 -22.91
CA ARG A 35 -5.24 -16.08 -22.95
C ARG A 35 -5.18 -14.59 -23.25
N ARG A 36 -6.00 -14.07 -24.16
CA ARG A 36 -6.09 -12.63 -24.46
C ARG A 36 -6.54 -11.85 -23.23
N TRP A 37 -7.61 -12.28 -22.56
CA TRP A 37 -8.13 -11.61 -21.37
C TRP A 37 -7.16 -11.61 -20.18
N ARG A 38 -6.28 -12.62 -20.06
CA ARG A 38 -5.23 -12.63 -19.03
C ARG A 38 -4.27 -11.44 -19.13
N TRP A 39 -4.06 -10.91 -20.33
CA TRP A 39 -3.24 -9.72 -20.57
C TRP A 39 -4.11 -8.46 -20.65
N LEU A 40 -5.23 -8.53 -21.37
CA LEU A 40 -6.07 -7.35 -21.61
C LEU A 40 -6.68 -6.77 -20.33
N ALA A 41 -7.20 -7.60 -19.43
CA ALA A 41 -7.82 -7.12 -18.19
C ALA A 41 -6.86 -6.31 -17.30
N PRO A 42 -5.66 -6.80 -16.91
CA PRO A 42 -4.75 -6.01 -16.12
C PRO A 42 -4.21 -4.80 -16.87
N THR A 43 -3.98 -4.89 -18.19
CA THR A 43 -3.53 -3.75 -19.00
C THR A 43 -4.55 -2.62 -19.01
N ILE A 44 -5.84 -2.91 -19.27
CA ILE A 44 -6.90 -1.89 -19.28
C ILE A 44 -7.03 -1.24 -17.90
N ILE A 45 -7.06 -2.04 -16.83
CA ILE A 45 -7.22 -1.51 -15.46
C ILE A 45 -6.01 -0.63 -15.08
N THR A 46 -4.80 -1.06 -15.43
CA THR A 46 -3.58 -0.28 -15.17
C THR A 46 -3.55 1.01 -15.98
N LEU A 47 -4.02 0.98 -17.23
CA LEU A 47 -4.13 2.18 -18.07
C LEU A 47 -5.15 3.17 -17.49
N ILE A 48 -6.31 2.70 -17.06
CA ILE A 48 -7.31 3.55 -16.38
C ILE A 48 -6.70 4.15 -15.10
N ALA A 49 -6.02 3.33 -14.29
CA ALA A 49 -5.35 3.79 -13.08
C ALA A 49 -4.30 4.86 -13.37
N PHE A 50 -3.51 4.68 -14.43
CA PHE A 50 -2.51 5.64 -14.89
C PHE A 50 -3.18 6.96 -15.29
N LEU A 51 -4.21 6.93 -16.13
CA LEU A 51 -4.92 8.12 -16.59
C LEU A 51 -5.50 8.93 -15.41
N LEU A 52 -6.13 8.25 -14.45
CA LEU A 52 -6.69 8.92 -13.26
C LEU A 52 -5.62 9.61 -12.39
N ARG A 53 -4.36 9.13 -12.45
CA ARG A 53 -3.24 9.65 -11.65
C ARG A 53 -2.39 10.67 -12.39
N ILE A 54 -2.22 10.57 -13.71
CA ILE A 54 -1.34 11.45 -14.48
C ILE A 54 -2.03 12.74 -14.95
N VAL A 55 -3.33 12.68 -15.26
CA VAL A 55 -4.06 13.83 -15.81
C VAL A 55 -4.03 14.98 -14.80
N ASN A 56 -3.55 16.16 -15.20
CA ASN A 56 -3.44 17.33 -14.33
C ASN A 56 -2.46 17.16 -13.15
N VAL A 57 -1.48 16.25 -13.19
CA VAL A 57 -0.57 16.01 -12.05
C VAL A 57 0.31 17.23 -11.72
N GLY A 58 0.63 18.05 -12.73
CA GLY A 58 1.39 19.28 -12.55
C GLY A 58 0.62 20.40 -11.83
N ASN A 59 -0.71 20.30 -11.70
CA ASN A 59 -1.52 21.29 -11.01
C ASN A 59 -1.83 20.85 -9.57
N PRO A 60 -1.73 21.75 -8.57
CA PRO A 60 -1.16 23.09 -8.67
C PRO A 60 0.37 23.04 -8.82
N HIS A 61 0.94 24.05 -9.49
CA HIS A 61 2.40 24.21 -9.58
C HIS A 61 2.95 24.92 -8.33
N GLN A 62 2.86 24.22 -7.20
CA GLN A 62 3.40 24.63 -5.91
C GLN A 62 3.56 23.39 -5.01
N LEU A 63 4.42 23.50 -4.00
CA LEU A 63 4.59 22.44 -3.00
C LEU A 63 3.37 22.39 -2.09
N VAL A 64 2.71 21.23 -2.03
CA VAL A 64 1.54 21.03 -1.16
C VAL A 64 1.88 20.12 0.01
N PHE A 65 1.38 20.44 1.21
CA PHE A 65 1.59 19.64 2.42
C PHE A 65 3.09 19.29 2.63
N ASP A 66 3.41 18.04 2.94
CA ASP A 66 4.77 17.54 3.15
C ASP A 66 5.66 17.52 1.89
N GLU A 67 5.17 17.93 0.71
CA GLU A 67 6.06 18.21 -0.46
C GLU A 67 7.11 19.28 -0.13
N THR A 68 6.79 20.19 0.81
CA THR A 68 7.74 21.17 1.38
C THR A 68 8.99 20.51 1.96
N TYR A 69 8.95 19.24 2.35
CA TYR A 69 10.12 18.50 2.79
C TYR A 69 10.65 17.61 1.67
N TYR A 70 9.81 16.70 1.17
CA TYR A 70 10.29 15.57 0.37
C TYR A 70 10.78 15.95 -1.02
N VAL A 71 10.24 17.01 -1.64
CA VAL A 71 10.69 17.46 -2.95
C VAL A 71 12.09 18.08 -2.84
N LYS A 72 12.24 19.06 -1.96
CA LYS A 72 13.53 19.74 -1.71
C LYS A 72 14.61 18.80 -1.18
N ASP A 73 14.28 17.98 -0.17
CA ASP A 73 15.21 16.97 0.35
C ASP A 73 15.54 15.92 -0.71
N GLY A 74 14.57 15.52 -1.54
CA GLY A 74 14.79 14.59 -2.65
C GLY A 74 15.73 15.15 -3.72
N TRP A 75 15.62 16.43 -4.04
CA TRP A 75 16.48 17.08 -5.03
C TRP A 75 17.92 17.22 -4.54
N SER A 76 18.10 17.79 -3.34
CA SER A 76 19.43 17.90 -2.73
C SER A 76 20.07 16.52 -2.49
N GLN A 77 19.30 15.51 -2.06
CA GLN A 77 19.80 14.14 -1.91
C GLN A 77 20.21 13.50 -3.24
N TRP A 78 19.53 13.82 -4.35
CA TRP A 78 19.91 13.34 -5.67
C TRP A 78 21.26 13.92 -6.12
N LEU A 79 21.49 15.22 -5.87
CA LEU A 79 22.70 15.92 -6.29
C LEU A 79 23.90 15.65 -5.37
N LEU A 80 23.68 15.62 -4.05
CA LEU A 80 24.74 15.57 -3.05
C LEU A 80 24.94 14.19 -2.44
N GLY A 81 24.00 13.26 -2.61
CA GLY A 81 23.95 11.98 -1.90
C GLY A 81 23.29 12.05 -0.51
N PHE A 82 22.97 13.25 -0.01
CA PHE A 82 22.29 13.48 1.26
C PHE A 82 21.38 14.72 1.20
N PRO A 83 20.28 14.77 1.97
CA PRO A 83 19.42 15.95 2.07
C PRO A 83 20.16 17.16 2.63
N SER A 84 19.93 18.35 2.08
CA SER A 84 20.56 19.59 2.53
C SER A 84 19.53 20.56 3.14
N ASN A 85 19.99 21.44 4.03
CA ASN A 85 19.20 22.53 4.57
C ASN A 85 18.88 23.58 3.49
N TRP A 86 17.71 24.19 3.60
CA TRP A 86 17.20 25.21 2.70
C TRP A 86 17.01 26.54 3.42
N PRO A 87 17.36 27.68 2.81
CA PRO A 87 17.04 29.00 3.36
C PRO A 87 15.52 29.23 3.52
N GLY A 88 15.12 30.25 4.28
CA GLY A 88 13.72 30.64 4.43
C GLY A 88 13.08 31.09 3.11
N GLY A 89 11.76 30.88 2.97
CA GLY A 89 11.03 31.16 1.72
C GLY A 89 11.41 30.22 0.57
N ALA A 90 11.84 29.01 0.90
CA ALA A 90 12.35 28.08 -0.11
C ALA A 90 11.27 27.50 -1.02
N ASP A 91 10.03 27.38 -0.55
CA ASP A 91 8.95 26.74 -1.31
C ASP A 91 8.59 27.57 -2.54
N GLU A 92 8.40 28.88 -2.34
CA GLU A 92 8.05 29.81 -3.41
C GLU A 92 9.18 29.95 -4.43
N ARG A 93 10.44 30.00 -3.97
CA ARG A 93 11.61 30.07 -4.86
C ARG A 93 11.80 28.79 -5.66
N PHE A 94 11.65 27.63 -5.02
CA PHE A 94 11.76 26.34 -5.69
C PHE A 94 10.67 26.18 -6.76
N ALA A 95 9.42 26.55 -6.44
CA ALA A 95 8.32 26.57 -7.41
C ALA A 95 8.51 27.61 -8.52
N ALA A 96 9.30 28.66 -8.30
CA ALA A 96 9.68 29.62 -9.35
C ALA A 96 10.85 29.12 -10.24
N GLY A 97 11.36 27.92 -10.01
CA GLY A 97 12.45 27.31 -10.79
C GLY A 97 13.86 27.57 -10.27
N ASP A 98 14.00 28.27 -9.14
CA ASP A 98 15.28 28.41 -8.45
C ASP A 98 15.49 27.18 -7.55
N THR A 99 16.09 26.11 -8.09
CA THR A 99 16.13 24.79 -7.43
C THR A 99 17.44 24.46 -6.74
N ASP A 100 18.50 25.24 -6.96
CA ASP A 100 19.87 24.86 -6.58
C ASP A 100 20.49 25.76 -5.49
N PHE A 101 19.65 26.50 -4.75
CA PHE A 101 20.07 27.44 -3.70
C PHE A 101 20.14 26.81 -2.27
N PHE A 102 20.16 25.48 -2.18
CA PHE A 102 20.39 24.76 -0.92
C PHE A 102 21.80 25.05 -0.35
N THR A 103 22.00 24.88 0.95
CA THR A 103 23.23 25.34 1.62
C THR A 103 24.43 24.38 1.50
N GLY A 104 24.20 23.14 1.10
CA GLY A 104 25.19 22.06 1.12
C GLY A 104 25.43 21.45 2.51
N VAL A 105 24.84 22.02 3.57
CA VAL A 105 24.89 21.47 4.93
C VAL A 105 23.78 20.44 5.10
N GLY A 106 24.09 19.26 5.63
CA GLY A 106 23.13 18.18 5.80
C GLY A 106 21.92 18.55 6.66
N SER A 107 20.72 18.23 6.18
CA SER A 107 19.47 18.37 6.92
C SER A 107 19.11 17.10 7.68
N TYR A 108 18.54 17.28 8.88
CA TYR A 108 18.02 16.16 9.66
C TYR A 108 16.73 15.65 9.03
N VAL A 109 16.72 14.37 8.64
CA VAL A 109 15.56 13.70 8.06
C VAL A 109 15.19 12.46 8.86
N VAL A 110 13.89 12.30 9.10
CA VAL A 110 13.37 11.26 10.01
C VAL A 110 12.98 9.97 9.30
N HIS A 111 13.06 9.96 7.97
CA HIS A 111 12.75 8.81 7.14
C HIS A 111 13.96 8.37 6.31
N PRO A 112 14.13 7.06 6.08
CA PRO A 112 15.26 6.56 5.30
C PRO A 112 15.19 7.00 3.82
N PRO A 113 16.30 6.88 3.06
CA PRO A 113 16.48 7.68 1.85
C PRO A 113 15.67 7.25 0.61
N LEU A 114 15.22 6.00 0.51
CA LEU A 114 14.82 5.40 -0.77
C LEU A 114 13.66 6.13 -1.45
N GLY A 115 12.63 6.54 -0.70
CA GLY A 115 11.49 7.25 -1.28
C GLY A 115 11.88 8.62 -1.85
N ARG A 116 12.76 9.35 -1.17
CA ARG A 116 13.31 10.62 -1.65
C ARG A 116 14.21 10.44 -2.88
N VAL A 117 14.95 9.33 -2.98
CA VAL A 117 15.70 9.01 -4.22
C VAL A 117 14.77 8.90 -5.42
N PHE A 118 13.58 8.29 -5.28
CA PHE A 118 12.63 8.20 -6.38
C PHE A 118 12.04 9.56 -6.77
N ILE A 119 11.76 10.42 -5.80
CA ILE A 119 11.32 11.80 -6.06
C ILE A 119 12.42 12.57 -6.81
N GLY A 120 13.66 12.48 -6.33
CA GLY A 120 14.85 13.04 -6.98
C GLY A 120 15.05 12.55 -8.42
N ALA A 121 14.86 11.25 -8.66
CA ALA A 121 14.93 10.67 -10.00
C ALA A 121 13.85 11.23 -10.94
N GLY A 122 12.63 11.47 -10.42
CA GLY A 122 11.56 12.12 -11.18
C GLY A 122 11.96 13.52 -11.64
N MET A 123 12.52 14.32 -10.74
CA MET A 123 13.04 15.66 -11.05
C MET A 123 14.20 15.62 -12.04
N ALA A 124 15.13 14.69 -11.88
CA ALA A 124 16.26 14.54 -12.80
C ALA A 124 15.83 14.23 -14.25
N LEU A 125 14.69 13.54 -14.43
CA LEU A 125 14.18 13.16 -15.74
C LEU A 125 13.28 14.22 -16.40
N PHE A 126 12.53 14.98 -15.61
CA PHE A 126 11.46 15.87 -16.10
C PHE A 126 11.64 17.35 -15.73
N GLY A 127 12.74 17.70 -15.05
CA GLY A 127 13.02 19.05 -14.56
C GLY A 127 12.68 19.19 -13.08
N ALA A 128 13.60 19.80 -12.32
CA ALA A 128 13.37 20.14 -10.90
C ALA A 128 12.48 21.37 -10.74
N ASP A 129 12.36 22.20 -11.77
CA ASP A 129 11.43 23.33 -11.90
C ASP A 129 10.01 22.89 -12.28
N SER A 130 9.78 21.58 -12.49
CA SER A 130 8.50 21.03 -12.92
C SER A 130 7.82 20.23 -11.81
N SER A 131 6.60 20.65 -11.43
CA SER A 131 5.75 19.89 -10.49
C SER A 131 5.38 18.50 -10.99
N THR A 132 5.37 18.30 -12.32
CA THR A 132 5.24 16.96 -12.88
C THR A 132 6.46 16.11 -12.55
N GLY A 133 7.67 16.67 -12.62
CA GLY A 133 8.90 15.98 -12.21
C GLY A 133 8.91 15.59 -10.74
N TRP A 134 8.34 16.42 -9.87
CA TRP A 134 8.21 16.10 -8.43
C TRP A 134 7.33 14.87 -8.19
N ARG A 135 6.24 14.76 -8.95
CA ARG A 135 5.13 13.81 -8.67
C ARG A 135 5.14 12.57 -9.56
N ILE A 136 5.86 12.55 -10.68
CA ILE A 136 5.82 11.45 -11.66
C ILE A 136 6.21 10.10 -11.06
N ALA A 137 7.18 10.06 -10.15
CA ALA A 137 7.56 8.84 -9.46
C ALA A 137 6.38 8.27 -8.64
N ALA A 138 5.66 9.13 -7.91
CA ALA A 138 4.46 8.72 -7.18
C ALA A 138 3.37 8.17 -8.12
N VAL A 139 3.19 8.78 -9.30
CA VAL A 139 2.22 8.30 -10.32
C VAL A 139 2.59 6.90 -10.79
N VAL A 140 3.87 6.67 -11.10
CA VAL A 140 4.35 5.37 -11.60
C VAL A 140 4.17 4.29 -10.55
N PHE A 141 4.62 4.52 -9.31
CA PHE A 141 4.53 3.53 -8.24
C PHE A 141 3.09 3.30 -7.78
N GLY A 142 2.28 4.35 -7.71
CA GLY A 142 0.85 4.25 -7.42
C GLY A 142 0.08 3.44 -8.47
N THR A 143 0.36 3.70 -9.76
CA THR A 143 -0.19 2.92 -10.88
C THR A 143 0.29 1.46 -10.82
N ALA A 144 1.57 1.23 -10.56
CA ALA A 144 2.13 -0.11 -10.44
C ALA A 144 1.55 -0.87 -9.23
N THR A 145 1.15 -0.18 -8.16
CA THR A 145 0.47 -0.78 -7.01
C THR A 145 -0.88 -1.37 -7.39
N VAL A 146 -1.63 -0.71 -8.28
CA VAL A 146 -2.89 -1.26 -8.84
C VAL A 146 -2.63 -2.58 -9.57
N LEU A 147 -1.60 -2.63 -10.41
CA LEU A 147 -1.19 -3.87 -11.08
C LEU A 147 -0.75 -4.94 -10.08
N LEU A 148 0.02 -4.58 -9.05
CA LEU A 148 0.45 -5.52 -8.02
C LEU A 148 -0.73 -6.09 -7.23
N VAL A 149 -1.76 -5.30 -6.92
CA VAL A 149 -2.99 -5.80 -6.30
C VAL A 149 -3.71 -6.78 -7.23
N TYR A 150 -3.76 -6.52 -8.54
CA TYR A 150 -4.27 -7.49 -9.51
C TYR A 150 -3.49 -8.81 -9.44
N LEU A 151 -2.15 -8.74 -9.47
CA LEU A 151 -1.28 -9.91 -9.46
C LEU A 151 -1.39 -10.69 -8.14
N LEU A 152 -1.44 -10.01 -7.00
CA LEU A 152 -1.66 -10.63 -5.69
C LEU A 152 -3.02 -11.31 -5.61
N ALA A 153 -4.10 -10.62 -5.99
CA ALA A 153 -5.45 -11.16 -6.03
C ALA A 153 -5.55 -12.39 -6.96
N LYS A 154 -4.87 -12.33 -8.11
CA LYS A 154 -4.78 -13.43 -9.08
C LYS A 154 -4.01 -14.62 -8.52
N THR A 155 -2.87 -14.40 -7.85
CA THR A 155 -2.10 -15.46 -7.18
C THR A 155 -2.90 -16.12 -6.06
N LEU A 156 -3.67 -15.34 -5.30
CA LEU A 156 -4.48 -15.85 -4.18
C LEU A 156 -5.66 -16.70 -4.64
N THR A 157 -6.34 -16.32 -5.73
CA THR A 157 -7.65 -16.91 -6.07
C THR A 157 -7.68 -17.63 -7.42
N GLY A 158 -6.70 -17.41 -8.29
CA GLY A 158 -6.72 -17.87 -9.68
C GLY A 158 -7.79 -17.19 -10.55
N SER A 159 -8.64 -16.32 -10.00
CA SER A 159 -9.79 -15.74 -10.70
C SER A 159 -9.44 -14.41 -11.36
N LEU A 160 -9.73 -14.29 -12.66
CA LEU A 160 -9.57 -13.04 -13.40
C LEU A 160 -10.56 -11.98 -12.92
N VAL A 161 -11.83 -12.36 -12.71
CA VAL A 161 -12.87 -11.44 -12.22
C VAL A 161 -12.52 -10.91 -10.83
N PHE A 162 -12.10 -11.78 -9.91
CA PHE A 162 -11.68 -11.36 -8.57
C PHE A 162 -10.51 -10.37 -8.63
N ALA A 163 -9.48 -10.66 -9.42
CA ALA A 163 -8.34 -9.78 -9.58
C ALA A 163 -8.72 -8.44 -10.21
N SER A 164 -9.61 -8.46 -11.21
CA SER A 164 -10.10 -7.27 -11.89
C SER A 164 -10.93 -6.37 -10.97
N VAL A 165 -11.80 -6.96 -10.14
CA VAL A 165 -12.57 -6.21 -9.15
C VAL A 165 -11.65 -5.60 -8.09
N ALA A 166 -10.74 -6.38 -7.48
CA ALA A 166 -9.87 -5.87 -6.42
C ALA A 166 -8.97 -4.71 -6.89
N SER A 167 -8.33 -4.86 -8.05
CA SER A 167 -7.50 -3.80 -8.63
C SER A 167 -8.31 -2.63 -9.17
N GLY A 168 -9.48 -2.89 -9.78
CA GLY A 168 -10.39 -1.85 -10.25
C GLY A 168 -10.87 -0.95 -9.10
N LEU A 169 -11.19 -1.52 -7.94
CA LEU A 169 -11.57 -0.76 -6.74
C LEU A 169 -10.43 0.14 -6.25
N LEU A 170 -9.18 -0.34 -6.22
CA LEU A 170 -8.02 0.49 -5.88
C LEU A 170 -7.72 1.56 -6.97
N ALA A 171 -8.00 1.25 -8.23
CA ALA A 171 -7.77 2.19 -9.34
C ALA A 171 -8.60 3.47 -9.18
N ILE A 172 -9.82 3.35 -8.65
CA ILE A 172 -10.78 4.44 -8.44
C ILE A 172 -10.85 4.93 -6.98
N ASP A 173 -10.00 4.43 -6.10
CA ASP A 173 -9.99 4.85 -4.70
C ASP A 173 -9.35 6.25 -4.55
N GLY A 174 -9.99 7.10 -3.75
CA GLY A 174 -9.61 8.51 -3.57
C GLY A 174 -8.24 8.69 -2.96
N LEU A 175 -8.00 8.05 -1.81
CA LEU A 175 -6.72 8.10 -1.12
C LEU A 175 -5.61 7.52 -1.99
N GLY A 176 -5.87 6.38 -2.65
CA GLY A 176 -4.97 5.78 -3.62
C GLY A 176 -4.64 6.70 -4.81
N ILE A 177 -5.58 7.52 -5.29
CA ILE A 177 -5.34 8.50 -6.36
C ILE A 177 -4.51 9.67 -5.83
N VAL A 178 -4.92 10.29 -4.72
CA VAL A 178 -4.25 11.47 -4.14
C VAL A 178 -2.80 11.18 -3.78
N LEU A 179 -2.53 10.06 -3.11
CA LEU A 179 -1.16 9.68 -2.68
C LEU A 179 -0.29 9.17 -3.84
N SER A 180 -0.89 8.99 -5.03
CA SER A 180 -0.13 8.78 -6.28
C SER A 180 0.16 10.09 -7.02
N ARG A 181 -0.38 11.21 -6.55
CA ARG A 181 -0.31 12.53 -7.21
C ARG A 181 0.42 13.58 -6.40
N VAL A 182 0.71 13.31 -5.14
CA VAL A 182 1.51 14.17 -4.26
C VAL A 182 2.83 13.46 -4.01
N ALA A 183 3.95 14.18 -4.02
CA ALA A 183 5.30 13.64 -3.85
C ALA A 183 5.59 13.25 -2.38
N LEU A 184 4.81 12.30 -1.85
CA LEU A 184 4.95 11.74 -0.50
C LEU A 184 5.57 10.34 -0.54
N LEU A 185 6.07 9.90 0.62
CA LEU A 185 6.74 8.60 0.75
C LEU A 185 5.75 7.42 0.80
N ASP A 186 4.53 7.65 1.27
CA ASP A 186 3.58 6.59 1.62
C ASP A 186 3.08 5.78 0.39
N GLY A 187 3.06 6.39 -0.80
CA GLY A 187 2.80 5.67 -2.06
C GLY A 187 3.88 4.64 -2.39
N PHE A 188 5.16 5.02 -2.26
CA PHE A 188 6.30 4.11 -2.46
C PHE A 188 6.31 2.99 -1.41
N LEU A 189 6.05 3.33 -0.14
CA LEU A 189 5.93 2.36 0.94
C LEU A 189 4.86 1.31 0.59
N THR A 190 3.66 1.76 0.22
CA THR A 190 2.53 0.88 -0.11
C THR A 190 2.89 -0.07 -1.27
N PHE A 191 3.53 0.44 -2.32
CA PHE A 191 4.01 -0.39 -3.42
C PHE A 191 4.90 -1.55 -2.93
N PHE A 192 5.94 -1.25 -2.16
CA PHE A 192 6.88 -2.29 -1.70
C PHE A 192 6.26 -3.25 -0.70
N ILE A 193 5.30 -2.79 0.12
CA ILE A 193 4.50 -3.67 0.99
C ILE A 193 3.71 -4.67 0.14
N VAL A 194 2.93 -4.20 -0.84
CA VAL A 194 2.13 -5.10 -1.69
C VAL A 194 3.03 -6.03 -2.50
N LEU A 195 4.18 -5.54 -2.98
CA LEU A 195 5.20 -6.34 -3.67
C LEU A 195 5.73 -7.48 -2.79
N ALA A 196 6.09 -7.17 -1.53
CA ALA A 196 6.56 -8.17 -0.58
C ALA A 196 5.49 -9.24 -0.29
N LEU A 197 4.23 -8.83 -0.13
CA LEU A 197 3.12 -9.77 0.09
C LEU A 197 2.77 -10.58 -1.16
N TRP A 198 2.97 -10.04 -2.37
CA TRP A 198 2.84 -10.80 -3.61
C TRP A 198 3.91 -11.89 -3.73
N PHE A 199 5.18 -11.57 -3.45
CA PHE A 199 6.25 -12.56 -3.37
C PHE A 199 5.98 -13.61 -2.30
N LEU A 200 5.48 -13.21 -1.12
CA LEU A 200 5.06 -14.15 -0.09
C LEU A 200 3.91 -15.06 -0.56
N ALA A 201 2.94 -14.54 -1.34
CA ALA A 201 1.88 -15.35 -1.92
C ALA A 201 2.42 -16.39 -2.92
N LEU A 202 3.42 -16.03 -3.72
CA LEU A 202 4.12 -16.92 -4.65
C LEU A 202 4.92 -17.99 -3.89
N ASP A 203 5.67 -17.59 -2.85
CA ASP A 203 6.38 -18.52 -1.98
C ASP A 203 5.43 -19.54 -1.36
N ARG A 204 4.29 -19.07 -0.82
CA ARG A 204 3.25 -19.94 -0.25
C ARG A 204 2.70 -20.93 -1.26
N ARG A 205 2.53 -20.53 -2.52
CA ARG A 205 2.08 -21.43 -3.58
C ARG A 205 3.14 -22.50 -3.86
N ALA A 206 4.38 -22.09 -4.05
CA ALA A 206 5.49 -23.00 -4.31
C ALA A 206 5.70 -24.00 -3.15
N MET A 207 5.59 -23.54 -1.89
CA MET A 207 5.71 -24.43 -0.74
C MET A 207 4.55 -25.43 -0.66
N ARG A 208 3.32 -25.01 -0.96
CA ARG A 208 2.18 -25.96 -1.01
C ARG A 208 2.41 -27.04 -2.06
N GLU A 209 2.89 -26.68 -3.24
CA GLU A 209 3.20 -27.62 -4.33
C GLU A 209 4.31 -28.60 -3.90
N ARG A 210 5.37 -28.11 -3.25
CA ARG A 210 6.46 -28.95 -2.73
C ARG A 210 6.02 -29.91 -1.62
N TRP A 211 5.13 -29.47 -0.73
CA TRP A 211 4.57 -30.34 0.30
C TRP A 211 3.59 -31.35 -0.28
N ALA A 212 2.81 -30.99 -1.31
CA ALA A 212 1.89 -31.90 -1.98
C ALA A 212 2.61 -32.97 -2.82
N ALA A 213 3.79 -32.66 -3.36
CA ALA A 213 4.61 -33.62 -4.11
C ALA A 213 5.32 -34.66 -3.22
N ARG A 214 5.25 -34.53 -1.88
CA ARG A 214 5.84 -35.49 -0.95
C ARG A 214 4.80 -36.51 -0.54
N GLU A 215 5.17 -37.79 -0.59
CA GLU A 215 4.33 -38.86 -0.04
C GLU A 215 4.13 -38.64 1.46
N PRO A 216 2.89 -38.74 1.98
CA PRO A 216 2.64 -38.69 3.41
C PRO A 216 3.33 -39.88 4.08
N ARG A 217 4.40 -39.62 4.82
CA ARG A 217 5.10 -40.63 5.60
C ARG A 217 5.45 -40.02 6.94
N GLU A 218 5.15 -40.75 8.02
CA GLU A 218 5.58 -40.33 9.35
C GLU A 218 7.10 -40.18 9.36
N SER A 219 7.57 -38.99 9.73
CA SER A 219 8.97 -38.66 9.88
C SER A 219 9.15 -37.87 11.16
N THR A 220 10.20 -38.18 11.92
CA THR A 220 10.53 -37.44 13.14
C THR A 220 10.77 -35.95 12.84
N TRP A 221 11.46 -35.66 11.73
CA TRP A 221 11.83 -34.31 11.30
C TRP A 221 11.37 -34.04 9.86
N GLY A 222 10.94 -32.81 9.58
CA GLY A 222 10.65 -32.36 8.23
C GLY A 222 11.92 -31.92 7.49
N PRO A 223 11.81 -31.67 6.17
CA PRO A 223 12.89 -31.05 5.40
C PRO A 223 13.13 -29.60 5.83
N LEU A 224 14.34 -29.11 5.58
CA LEU A 224 14.65 -27.68 5.60
C LEU A 224 14.67 -27.13 4.18
N PHE A 225 13.96 -26.03 3.95
CA PHE A 225 13.86 -25.39 2.65
C PHE A 225 14.75 -24.15 2.57
N TRP A 226 15.98 -24.34 2.09
CA TRP A 226 16.94 -23.25 1.79
C TRP A 226 16.73 -22.59 0.42
N ASN A 227 16.10 -23.30 -0.51
CA ASN A 227 15.82 -22.76 -1.84
C ASN A 227 14.40 -22.15 -1.91
N ARG A 228 14.21 -20.99 -1.26
CA ARG A 228 12.95 -20.21 -1.27
C ARG A 228 13.16 -18.84 -1.96
N PRO A 229 13.33 -18.80 -3.28
CA PRO A 229 13.68 -17.56 -3.99
C PRO A 229 12.62 -16.47 -3.81
N TRP A 230 11.34 -16.87 -3.71
CA TRP A 230 10.24 -15.94 -3.46
C TRP A 230 10.26 -15.35 -2.04
N LEU A 231 10.77 -16.08 -1.04
CA LEU A 231 10.99 -15.53 0.29
C LEU A 231 12.16 -14.54 0.31
N LEU A 232 13.23 -14.82 -0.44
CA LEU A 232 14.34 -13.87 -0.65
C LEU A 232 13.82 -12.57 -1.29
N ALA A 233 13.03 -12.69 -2.36
CA ALA A 233 12.41 -11.56 -3.05
C ALA A 233 11.46 -10.77 -2.12
N ALA A 234 10.71 -11.46 -1.26
CA ALA A 234 9.89 -10.80 -0.23
C ALA A 234 10.76 -10.02 0.77
N GLY A 235 11.92 -10.56 1.16
CA GLY A 235 12.89 -9.88 2.03
C GLY A 235 13.46 -8.62 1.40
N LEU A 236 13.86 -8.69 0.12
CA LEU A 236 14.33 -7.52 -0.63
C LEU A 236 13.25 -6.43 -0.73
N ALA A 237 12.02 -6.80 -1.06
CA ALA A 237 10.90 -5.87 -1.16
C ALA A 237 10.51 -5.26 0.21
N ALA A 238 10.50 -6.05 1.28
CA ALA A 238 10.20 -5.55 2.62
C ALA A 238 11.35 -4.68 3.19
N GLY A 239 12.60 -4.98 2.81
CA GLY A 239 13.74 -4.11 3.04
C GLY A 239 13.59 -2.77 2.33
N ALA A 240 13.15 -2.77 1.07
CA ALA A 240 12.84 -1.55 0.32
C ALA A 240 11.69 -0.75 0.96
N ALA A 241 10.62 -1.42 1.43
CA ALA A 241 9.56 -0.76 2.19
C ALA A 241 10.12 -0.05 3.45
N THR A 242 11.01 -0.74 4.18
CA THR A 242 11.67 -0.19 5.37
C THR A 242 12.62 0.95 5.03
N ALA A 243 13.27 0.89 3.87
CA ALA A 243 14.14 1.93 3.32
C ALA A 243 13.36 3.17 2.82
N VAL A 244 12.04 3.09 2.68
CA VAL A 244 11.16 4.25 2.47
C VAL A 244 10.70 4.82 3.81
N LYS A 245 10.20 3.96 4.71
CA LYS A 245 9.66 4.37 6.02
C LYS A 245 9.74 3.19 7.00
N TRP A 246 10.06 3.46 8.27
CA TRP A 246 10.22 2.41 9.31
C TRP A 246 8.97 1.59 9.61
N SER A 247 7.77 2.05 9.20
CA SER A 247 6.56 1.22 9.23
C SER A 247 6.71 -0.08 8.41
N GLY A 248 7.66 -0.14 7.46
CA GLY A 248 8.06 -1.39 6.78
C GLY A 248 8.60 -2.47 7.72
N LEU A 249 9.15 -2.12 8.90
CA LEU A 249 9.61 -3.10 9.89
C LEU A 249 8.48 -3.97 10.41
N TYR A 250 7.29 -3.37 10.62
CA TYR A 250 6.11 -4.11 11.04
C TYR A 250 5.68 -5.15 10.00
N VAL A 251 5.91 -4.86 8.72
CA VAL A 251 5.64 -5.78 7.61
C VAL A 251 6.65 -6.92 7.58
N ILE A 252 7.94 -6.65 7.81
CA ILE A 252 8.96 -7.72 7.96
C ILE A 252 8.57 -8.65 9.11
N ALA A 253 8.18 -8.11 10.26
CA ALA A 253 7.73 -8.89 11.41
C ALA A 253 6.48 -9.72 11.08
N GLY A 254 5.48 -9.10 10.44
CA GLY A 254 4.26 -9.77 10.00
C GLY A 254 4.52 -10.92 9.03
N ILE A 255 5.40 -10.72 8.04
CA ILE A 255 5.85 -11.76 7.11
C ILE A 255 6.55 -12.89 7.86
N GLY A 256 7.49 -12.57 8.75
CA GLY A 256 8.23 -13.57 9.54
C GLY A 256 7.30 -14.46 10.37
N ILE A 257 6.41 -13.85 11.16
CA ILE A 257 5.43 -14.57 11.98
C ILE A 257 4.54 -15.45 11.09
N TYR A 258 4.05 -14.90 9.99
CA TYR A 258 3.18 -15.63 9.06
C TYR A 258 3.90 -16.82 8.41
N VAL A 259 5.16 -16.68 8.01
CA VAL A 259 5.96 -17.79 7.47
C VAL A 259 6.13 -18.89 8.51
N VAL A 260 6.52 -18.56 9.75
CA VAL A 260 6.67 -19.56 10.82
C VAL A 260 5.37 -20.31 11.09
N ILE A 261 4.24 -19.59 11.24
CA ILE A 261 2.92 -20.22 11.49
C ILE A 261 2.56 -21.15 10.32
N THR A 262 2.75 -20.69 9.09
CA THR A 262 2.31 -21.44 7.91
C THR A 262 3.17 -22.66 7.63
N ASP A 263 4.46 -22.58 7.92
CA ASP A 263 5.40 -23.70 7.87
C ASP A 263 5.15 -24.72 8.98
N ALA A 264 4.78 -24.27 10.18
CA ALA A 264 4.37 -25.15 11.28
C ALA A 264 3.10 -25.94 10.93
N LEU A 265 2.08 -25.25 10.39
CA LEU A 265 0.83 -25.87 9.96
C LEU A 265 1.04 -26.87 8.80
N ALA A 266 1.96 -26.58 7.88
CA ALA A 266 2.31 -27.50 6.79
C ALA A 266 2.94 -28.79 7.33
N ARG A 267 3.91 -28.67 8.26
CA ARG A 267 4.56 -29.81 8.92
C ARG A 267 3.59 -30.67 9.71
N ARG A 268 2.70 -30.03 10.47
CA ARG A 268 1.64 -30.73 11.21
C ARG A 268 0.75 -31.55 10.28
N ARG A 269 0.36 -30.99 9.12
CA ARG A 269 -0.47 -31.71 8.12
C ARG A 269 0.29 -32.83 7.41
N ALA A 270 1.61 -32.70 7.28
CA ALA A 270 2.46 -33.70 6.66
C ALA A 270 2.85 -34.86 7.60
N GLY A 271 2.34 -34.89 8.85
CA GLY A 271 2.63 -35.98 9.80
C GLY A 271 4.03 -35.91 10.41
N VAL A 272 4.68 -34.73 10.43
CA VAL A 272 5.96 -34.56 11.12
C VAL A 272 5.73 -34.65 12.63
N VAL A 273 6.39 -35.59 13.31
CA VAL A 273 6.18 -35.83 14.74
C VAL A 273 6.60 -34.61 15.58
N GLN A 274 7.83 -34.12 15.37
CA GLN A 274 8.37 -32.96 16.08
C GLN A 274 8.02 -31.64 15.38
N TRP A 275 6.80 -31.51 14.81
CA TRP A 275 6.43 -30.35 14.00
C TRP A 275 6.61 -28.98 14.68
N PRO A 276 6.45 -28.79 16.01
CA PRO A 276 6.68 -27.47 16.61
C PRO A 276 8.16 -27.09 16.59
N VAL A 277 9.05 -28.00 17.01
CA VAL A 277 10.50 -27.77 17.05
C VAL A 277 11.08 -27.69 15.64
N ASP A 278 10.60 -28.53 14.73
CA ASP A 278 10.99 -28.50 13.32
C ASP A 278 10.56 -27.19 12.62
N ALA A 279 9.42 -26.62 13.02
CA ALA A 279 9.00 -25.31 12.54
C ALA A 279 9.91 -24.19 13.01
N VAL A 280 10.43 -24.23 14.26
CA VAL A 280 11.44 -23.28 14.73
C VAL A 280 12.72 -23.43 13.92
N ARG A 281 13.17 -24.66 13.64
CA ARG A 281 14.36 -24.92 12.79
C ARG A 281 14.20 -24.31 11.40
N GLN A 282 13.04 -24.50 10.76
CA GLN A 282 12.73 -23.84 9.49
C GLN A 282 12.58 -22.32 9.64
N GLY A 283 12.05 -21.85 10.77
CA GLY A 283 11.91 -20.43 11.09
C GLY A 283 13.26 -19.72 11.10
N LEU A 284 14.30 -20.33 11.69
CA LEU A 284 15.67 -19.81 11.66
C LEU A 284 16.22 -19.73 10.23
N VAL A 285 16.01 -20.76 9.41
CA VAL A 285 16.38 -20.74 7.98
C VAL A 285 15.66 -19.60 7.25
N SER A 286 14.36 -19.47 7.49
CA SER A 286 13.51 -18.46 6.86
C SER A 286 13.89 -17.04 7.31
N PHE A 287 14.32 -16.88 8.56
CA PHE A 287 14.86 -15.63 9.09
C PHE A 287 16.14 -15.22 8.36
N VAL A 288 17.09 -16.15 8.19
CA VAL A 288 18.34 -15.90 7.45
C VAL A 288 18.09 -15.57 5.97
N GLN A 289 17.03 -16.13 5.39
CA GLN A 289 16.61 -15.82 4.02
C GLN A 289 15.94 -14.44 3.88
N LEU A 290 15.24 -13.98 4.92
CA LEU A 290 14.42 -12.77 4.86
C LEU A 290 15.16 -11.53 5.38
N VAL A 291 15.65 -11.59 6.62
CA VAL A 291 16.06 -10.41 7.40
C VAL A 291 17.42 -9.85 6.95
N PRO A 292 18.47 -10.66 6.74
CA PRO A 292 19.74 -10.15 6.22
C PRO A 292 19.58 -9.44 4.87
N LEU A 293 18.77 -9.98 3.95
CA LEU A 293 18.51 -9.32 2.67
C LEU A 293 17.74 -8.02 2.82
N ALA A 294 16.76 -7.97 3.72
CA ALA A 294 16.06 -6.73 4.04
C ALA A 294 17.04 -5.66 4.59
N ALA A 295 17.95 -6.07 5.49
CA ALA A 295 18.97 -5.19 6.05
C ALA A 295 19.98 -4.70 5.00
N VAL A 296 20.37 -5.54 4.04
CA VAL A 296 21.24 -5.14 2.92
C VAL A 296 20.57 -4.07 2.06
N VAL A 297 19.30 -4.26 1.68
CA VAL A 297 18.55 -3.26 0.90
C VAL A 297 18.39 -1.96 1.68
N TYR A 298 18.09 -2.06 2.98
CA TYR A 298 18.01 -0.91 3.86
C TYR A 298 19.33 -0.13 3.89
N LEU A 299 20.44 -0.78 4.21
CA LEU A 299 21.76 -0.14 4.26
C LEU A 299 22.20 0.39 2.89
N ALA A 300 21.88 -0.30 1.79
CA ALA A 300 22.18 0.17 0.45
C ALA A 300 21.47 1.50 0.12
N SER A 301 20.27 1.73 0.66
CA SER A 301 19.59 3.03 0.49
C SER A 301 20.32 4.19 1.16
N TRP A 302 21.14 3.91 2.18
CA TRP A 302 22.00 4.89 2.86
C TRP A 302 23.35 5.10 2.19
N SER A 303 23.61 4.47 1.04
CA SER A 303 24.88 4.59 0.31
C SER A 303 25.28 6.05 0.04
N GLY A 304 24.34 6.90 -0.36
CA GLY A 304 24.60 8.33 -0.55
C GLY A 304 25.19 8.98 0.71
N TRP A 305 24.55 8.83 1.86
CA TRP A 305 25.05 9.36 3.14
C TRP A 305 26.35 8.68 3.61
N LEU A 306 26.51 7.37 3.35
CA LEU A 306 27.70 6.61 3.77
C LEU A 306 28.95 7.01 2.98
N PHE A 307 28.81 7.21 1.66
CA PHE A 307 29.92 7.47 0.73
C PHE A 307 30.12 8.96 0.42
N THR A 308 29.43 9.85 1.14
CA THR A 308 29.64 11.30 1.09
C THR A 308 29.83 11.85 2.51
N ASP A 309 30.35 13.08 2.61
CA ASP A 309 30.80 13.64 3.91
C ASP A 309 29.86 14.71 4.49
N GLY A 310 28.97 15.32 3.70
CA GLY A 310 28.17 16.47 4.14
C GLY A 310 26.86 16.13 4.84
N GLY A 311 26.53 14.84 5.00
CA GLY A 311 25.28 14.39 5.61
C GLY A 311 25.11 14.84 7.07
N TYR A 312 23.87 14.98 7.51
CA TYR A 312 23.56 15.29 8.91
C TYR A 312 24.18 14.25 9.85
N ASP A 313 24.84 14.73 10.92
CA ASP A 313 25.56 13.94 11.92
C ASP A 313 26.59 12.93 11.36
N ARG A 314 27.12 13.16 10.15
CA ARG A 314 28.04 12.23 9.46
C ARG A 314 29.35 11.94 10.21
N HIS A 315 29.75 12.87 11.09
CA HIS A 315 30.99 12.83 11.88
C HIS A 315 30.75 13.08 13.38
N ALA A 316 29.50 12.98 13.85
CA ALA A 316 29.11 13.34 15.23
C ALA A 316 29.82 12.51 16.31
N LEU A 317 30.17 11.26 16.02
CA LEU A 317 30.80 10.32 16.96
C LEU A 317 32.30 10.12 16.70
N ASP A 318 32.91 10.82 15.74
CA ASP A 318 34.32 10.63 15.38
C ASP A 318 35.27 10.97 16.53
N ALA A 319 34.92 11.97 17.34
CA ALA A 319 35.69 12.37 18.52
C ALA A 319 35.47 11.44 19.72
N THR A 320 34.41 10.62 19.72
CA THR A 320 34.03 9.72 20.83
C THR A 320 33.59 8.35 20.30
N PRO A 321 34.49 7.63 19.59
CA PRO A 321 34.14 6.37 18.97
C PRO A 321 33.79 5.30 20.01
N ALA A 322 32.99 4.32 19.59
CA ALA A 322 32.60 3.19 20.41
C ALA A 322 33.84 2.43 20.92
N THR A 323 33.81 2.06 22.19
CA THR A 323 34.87 1.30 22.86
C THR A 323 34.40 -0.13 23.18
N GLY A 324 35.31 -1.00 23.62
CA GLY A 324 34.99 -2.38 23.99
C GLY A 324 34.56 -3.24 22.79
N PHE A 325 33.50 -4.04 22.95
CA PHE A 325 33.03 -4.98 21.94
C PHE A 325 32.66 -4.31 20.61
N TRP A 326 32.29 -3.04 20.59
CA TRP A 326 31.84 -2.35 19.38
C TRP A 326 32.94 -1.58 18.65
N ALA A 327 34.17 -1.57 19.18
CA ALA A 327 35.29 -0.81 18.61
C ALA A 327 35.71 -1.27 17.20
N TRP A 328 35.37 -2.52 16.81
CA TRP A 328 35.67 -3.04 15.47
C TRP A 328 34.73 -2.53 14.38
N VAL A 329 33.59 -1.92 14.74
CA VAL A 329 32.63 -1.40 13.76
C VAL A 329 33.22 -0.13 13.12
N PRO A 330 33.25 -0.01 11.78
CA PRO A 330 33.74 1.20 11.11
C PRO A 330 33.02 2.48 11.54
N LEU A 331 33.76 3.60 11.66
CA LEU A 331 33.23 4.90 12.08
C LEU A 331 31.97 5.35 11.32
N PRO A 332 31.87 5.23 9.98
CA PRO A 332 30.64 5.62 9.28
C PRO A 332 29.41 4.83 9.73
N LEU A 333 29.55 3.56 10.09
CA LEU A 333 28.46 2.73 10.60
C LEU A 333 28.12 3.06 12.05
N GLN A 334 29.10 3.46 12.86
CA GLN A 334 28.84 3.98 14.20
C GLN A 334 28.06 5.30 14.15
N ASN A 335 28.47 6.24 13.29
CA ASN A 335 27.75 7.50 13.08
C ASN A 335 26.35 7.26 12.51
N LEU A 336 26.20 6.30 11.58
CA LEU A 336 24.88 5.93 11.07
C LEU A 336 23.99 5.40 12.19
N TRP A 337 24.54 4.57 13.10
CA TRP A 337 23.82 4.13 14.28
C TRP A 337 23.41 5.29 15.19
N GLY A 338 24.30 6.26 15.43
CA GLY A 338 23.99 7.50 16.15
C GLY A 338 22.83 8.26 15.51
N TYR A 339 22.84 8.43 14.18
CA TYR A 339 21.72 9.02 13.45
C TYR A 339 20.43 8.22 13.66
N HIS A 340 20.47 6.87 13.63
CA HIS A 340 19.29 6.06 13.90
C HIS A 340 18.77 6.23 15.33
N GLN A 341 19.62 6.50 16.32
CA GLN A 341 19.18 6.84 17.67
C GLN A 341 18.44 8.18 17.69
N SER A 342 18.92 9.19 16.98
CA SER A 342 18.23 10.48 16.80
C SER A 342 16.87 10.30 16.11
N MET A 343 16.83 9.52 15.01
CA MET A 343 15.58 9.18 14.32
C MET A 343 14.58 8.49 15.25
N TYR A 344 15.04 7.52 16.04
CA TYR A 344 14.19 6.82 17.00
C TYR A 344 13.66 7.76 18.08
N ALA A 345 14.51 8.61 18.65
CA ALA A 345 14.12 9.62 19.64
C ALA A 345 13.06 10.58 19.09
N PHE A 346 13.18 11.02 17.83
CA PHE A 346 12.14 11.79 17.15
C PHE A 346 10.82 11.02 17.04
N HIS A 347 10.84 9.77 16.59
CA HIS A 347 9.61 9.00 16.35
C HIS A 347 8.83 8.70 17.63
N VAL A 348 9.52 8.49 18.76
CA VAL A 348 8.86 8.28 20.08
C VAL A 348 8.50 9.58 20.79
N GLY A 349 9.15 10.70 20.45
CA GLY A 349 8.91 12.01 21.06
C GLY A 349 7.93 12.92 20.30
N LEU A 350 7.55 12.58 19.07
CA LEU A 350 6.70 13.43 18.22
C LEU A 350 5.25 13.50 18.74
N SER A 351 4.94 14.60 19.43
CA SER A 351 3.62 14.91 20.01
C SER A 351 3.17 16.35 19.70
N THR A 352 3.83 17.03 18.76
CA THR A 352 3.49 18.40 18.36
C THR A 352 2.06 18.47 17.82
N PRO A 353 1.17 19.31 18.39
CA PRO A 353 -0.20 19.42 17.93
C PRO A 353 -0.32 19.84 16.46
N HIS A 354 -1.27 19.26 15.73
CA HIS A 354 -1.60 19.63 14.36
C HIS A 354 -3.11 19.54 14.13
N SER A 355 -3.72 20.51 13.44
CA SER A 355 -5.17 20.61 13.25
C SER A 355 -5.79 19.44 12.47
N TYR A 356 -5.00 18.80 11.62
CA TYR A 356 -5.36 17.58 10.89
C TYR A 356 -4.84 16.27 11.52
N ALA A 357 -4.26 16.32 12.72
CA ALA A 357 -3.86 15.10 13.41
C ALA A 357 -5.09 14.19 13.63
N SER A 358 -4.94 12.90 13.35
CA SER A 358 -5.98 11.89 13.48
C SER A 358 -5.41 10.62 14.12
N PRO A 359 -5.67 10.35 15.40
CA PRO A 359 -5.22 9.12 16.07
C PRO A 359 -5.82 7.88 15.40
N ALA A 360 -5.08 6.76 15.44
CA ALA A 360 -5.35 5.60 14.59
C ALA A 360 -6.73 4.95 14.76
N TRP A 361 -7.32 5.06 15.95
CA TRP A 361 -8.66 4.54 16.21
C TRP A 361 -9.75 5.25 15.39
N GLN A 362 -9.49 6.49 14.93
CA GLN A 362 -10.41 7.26 14.09
C GLN A 362 -10.44 6.79 12.64
N TRP A 363 -9.37 6.15 12.16
CA TRP A 363 -9.18 5.85 10.74
C TRP A 363 -10.27 4.94 10.15
N PRO A 364 -10.72 3.84 10.81
CA PRO A 364 -11.81 3.02 10.28
C PRO A 364 -13.13 3.77 10.08
N LEU A 365 -13.31 4.89 10.80
CA LEU A 365 -14.50 5.72 10.74
C LEU A 365 -14.34 6.89 9.77
N MET A 366 -13.12 7.17 9.28
CA MET A 366 -12.81 8.31 8.42
C MET A 366 -13.26 9.63 9.06
N ILE A 367 -12.89 9.86 10.32
CA ILE A 367 -13.33 11.05 11.07
C ILE A 367 -12.58 12.31 10.63
N ARG A 368 -11.26 12.21 10.37
CA ARG A 368 -10.40 13.37 10.10
C ARG A 368 -9.46 13.09 8.92
N PRO A 369 -9.97 13.04 7.68
CA PRO A 369 -9.13 12.99 6.49
C PRO A 369 -8.25 14.23 6.41
N THR A 370 -7.05 14.09 5.86
CA THR A 370 -6.05 15.17 5.83
C THR A 370 -6.26 16.04 4.59
N SER A 371 -6.42 17.35 4.79
CA SER A 371 -6.35 18.33 3.70
C SER A 371 -4.88 18.59 3.34
N MET A 372 -4.54 18.45 2.06
CA MET A 372 -3.18 18.65 1.56
C MET A 372 -3.03 19.99 0.84
N TYR A 373 -4.10 20.47 0.22
CA TYR A 373 -4.13 21.74 -0.50
C TYR A 373 -5.55 22.32 -0.50
N TRP A 374 -5.64 23.64 -0.38
CA TRP A 374 -6.87 24.38 -0.58
C TRP A 374 -6.54 25.80 -1.05
N HIS A 375 -7.24 26.25 -2.09
CA HIS A 375 -7.16 27.60 -2.63
C HIS A 375 -8.52 27.99 -3.20
N GLN A 376 -8.85 29.29 -3.17
CA GLN A 376 -10.06 29.80 -3.77
C GLN A 376 -9.80 31.17 -4.38
N ASP A 377 -10.09 31.29 -5.67
CA ASP A 377 -10.19 32.59 -6.36
C ASP A 377 -11.64 33.07 -6.39
N ASP A 378 -11.84 34.37 -6.19
CA ASP A 378 -13.14 35.02 -6.35
C ASP A 378 -13.53 35.14 -7.84
N PHE A 379 -14.82 35.36 -8.11
CA PHE A 379 -15.31 35.58 -9.47
C PHE A 379 -14.59 36.76 -10.14
N GLY A 380 -14.05 36.54 -11.33
CA GLY A 380 -13.30 37.53 -12.10
C GLY A 380 -11.82 37.67 -11.71
N VAL A 381 -11.35 36.99 -10.66
CA VAL A 381 -9.95 36.97 -10.23
C VAL A 381 -9.21 35.80 -10.90
N ASN A 382 -7.97 36.01 -11.35
CA ASN A 382 -7.11 34.99 -11.97
C ASN A 382 -7.78 34.17 -13.10
N GLY A 383 -8.74 34.77 -13.80
CA GLY A 383 -9.50 34.10 -14.88
C GLY A 383 -10.66 33.23 -14.40
N CYS A 384 -10.99 33.22 -13.10
CA CYS A 384 -12.12 32.48 -12.58
C CYS A 384 -13.46 32.97 -13.13
N GLN A 385 -14.24 32.06 -13.74
CA GLN A 385 -15.56 32.35 -14.32
C GLN A 385 -16.71 31.70 -13.54
N LEU A 386 -16.45 31.07 -12.39
CA LEU A 386 -17.47 30.40 -11.59
C LEU A 386 -18.15 31.40 -10.64
N PRO A 387 -19.49 31.52 -10.61
CA PRO A 387 -20.19 32.54 -9.84
C PRO A 387 -19.91 32.54 -8.33
N SER A 388 -19.62 31.37 -7.75
CA SER A 388 -19.30 31.22 -6.32
C SER A 388 -17.79 31.06 -6.06
N GLY A 389 -16.95 31.56 -6.97
CA GLY A 389 -15.50 31.39 -6.93
C GLY A 389 -15.01 30.03 -7.44
N CYS A 390 -13.72 29.94 -7.70
CA CYS A 390 -13.01 28.76 -8.19
C CYS A 390 -12.21 28.17 -7.03
N THR A 391 -12.76 27.15 -6.39
CA THR A 391 -12.10 26.40 -5.32
C THR A 391 -11.32 25.24 -5.91
N GLU A 392 -10.05 25.15 -5.56
CA GLU A 392 -9.19 24.01 -5.82
C GLU A 392 -8.78 23.38 -4.49
N ALA A 393 -8.84 22.05 -4.41
CA ALA A 393 -8.44 21.34 -3.21
C ALA A 393 -7.77 20.00 -3.56
N ILE A 394 -6.93 19.53 -2.65
CA ILE A 394 -6.44 18.16 -2.60
C ILE A 394 -6.75 17.64 -1.21
N SER A 395 -7.85 16.90 -1.08
CA SER A 395 -8.19 16.20 0.17
C SER A 395 -7.89 14.72 0.02
N SER A 396 -7.11 14.16 0.94
CA SER A 396 -6.73 12.73 0.98
C SER A 396 -7.87 11.82 1.46
N ILE A 397 -9.10 12.17 1.13
CA ILE A 397 -10.28 11.40 1.50
C ILE A 397 -10.46 10.20 0.59
N ASP A 398 -10.73 9.05 1.20
CA ASP A 398 -11.07 7.82 0.50
C ASP A 398 -12.42 7.94 -0.24
N ASN A 399 -12.72 6.98 -1.12
CA ASN A 399 -14.12 6.80 -1.53
C ASN A 399 -14.91 6.27 -0.32
N PRO A 400 -15.89 7.02 0.24
CA PRO A 400 -16.48 6.67 1.54
C PRO A 400 -17.17 5.30 1.56
N LEU A 401 -17.81 4.94 0.44
CA LEU A 401 -18.47 3.64 0.30
C LEU A 401 -17.44 2.50 0.25
N LEU A 402 -16.36 2.66 -0.51
CA LEU A 402 -15.29 1.66 -0.57
C LEU A 402 -14.60 1.50 0.78
N TRP A 403 -14.32 2.60 1.46
CA TRP A 403 -13.64 2.60 2.75
C TRP A 403 -14.48 1.88 3.81
N TRP A 404 -15.69 2.35 4.08
CA TRP A 404 -16.53 1.76 5.12
C TRP A 404 -16.95 0.33 4.80
N ALA A 405 -17.27 0.02 3.53
CA ALA A 405 -17.54 -1.36 3.13
C ALA A 405 -16.30 -2.24 3.26
N GLY A 406 -15.10 -1.71 3.01
CA GLY A 406 -13.81 -2.38 3.20
C GLY A 406 -13.54 -2.71 4.67
N ILE A 407 -13.85 -1.80 5.59
CA ILE A 407 -13.75 -2.02 7.04
C ILE A 407 -14.71 -3.14 7.48
N VAL A 408 -15.99 -3.04 7.10
CA VAL A 408 -16.99 -4.08 7.40
C VAL A 408 -16.58 -5.43 6.79
N ALA A 409 -16.09 -5.43 5.55
CA ALA A 409 -15.60 -6.63 4.87
C ALA A 409 -14.37 -7.23 5.56
N SER A 410 -13.51 -6.42 6.17
CA SER A 410 -12.35 -6.89 6.92
C SER A 410 -12.74 -7.62 8.20
N ILE A 411 -13.75 -7.10 8.92
CA ILE A 411 -14.34 -7.78 10.08
C ILE A 411 -15.01 -9.09 9.63
N TYR A 412 -15.77 -9.06 8.53
CA TYR A 412 -16.35 -10.26 7.93
C TYR A 412 -15.28 -11.29 7.56
N LEU A 413 -14.17 -10.84 6.96
CA LEU A 413 -13.07 -11.71 6.56
C LEU A 413 -12.38 -12.33 7.77
N LEU A 414 -12.23 -11.58 8.86
CA LEU A 414 -11.72 -12.09 10.15
C LEU A 414 -12.62 -13.20 10.70
N VAL A 415 -13.93 -12.97 10.77
CA VAL A 415 -14.89 -14.01 11.19
C VAL A 415 -14.79 -15.24 10.29
N ARG A 416 -14.72 -15.03 8.97
CA ARG A 416 -14.56 -16.13 8.00
C ARG A 416 -13.23 -16.85 8.13
N PHE A 417 -12.15 -16.16 8.49
CA PHE A 417 -10.87 -16.76 8.77
C PHE A 417 -10.91 -17.64 10.02
N VAL A 418 -11.52 -17.18 11.10
CA VAL A 418 -11.69 -17.98 12.33
C VAL A 418 -12.50 -19.26 12.04
N LEU A 419 -13.59 -19.14 11.27
CA LEU A 419 -14.48 -20.26 10.98
C LEU A 419 -13.93 -21.25 9.94
N ARG A 420 -13.26 -20.76 8.89
CA ARG A 420 -12.81 -21.59 7.75
C ARG A 420 -11.31 -21.88 7.74
N ARG A 421 -10.51 -21.10 8.47
CA ARG A 421 -9.05 -21.18 8.53
C ARG A 421 -8.37 -21.17 7.15
N ASP A 422 -8.93 -20.39 6.23
CA ASP A 422 -8.40 -20.24 4.88
C ASP A 422 -7.16 -19.33 4.89
N GLY A 423 -6.02 -19.86 4.43
CA GLY A 423 -4.76 -19.11 4.38
C GLY A 423 -4.79 -17.87 3.49
N ARG A 424 -5.72 -17.79 2.53
CA ARG A 424 -5.91 -16.59 1.69
C ARG A 424 -6.41 -15.41 2.51
N TYR A 425 -7.35 -15.66 3.41
CA TYR A 425 -7.85 -14.64 4.34
C TYR A 425 -6.75 -14.24 5.33
N GLY A 426 -6.01 -15.23 5.84
CA GLY A 426 -4.89 -14.99 6.75
C GLY A 426 -3.82 -14.06 6.16
N LEU A 427 -3.50 -14.17 4.86
CA LEU A 427 -2.54 -13.26 4.23
C LEU A 427 -3.06 -11.82 4.17
N VAL A 428 -4.31 -11.62 3.76
CA VAL A 428 -4.93 -10.28 3.67
C VAL A 428 -5.04 -9.63 5.04
N LEU A 429 -5.50 -10.39 6.04
CA LEU A 429 -5.61 -9.93 7.42
C LEU A 429 -4.25 -9.64 8.04
N MET A 430 -3.21 -10.41 7.70
CA MET A 430 -1.83 -10.12 8.13
C MET A 430 -1.35 -8.80 7.55
N GLY A 431 -1.55 -8.55 6.24
CA GLY A 431 -1.20 -7.27 5.62
C GLY A 431 -1.91 -6.09 6.27
N LEU A 432 -3.23 -6.22 6.52
CA LEU A 432 -4.01 -5.21 7.23
C LEU A 432 -3.51 -5.00 8.67
N ALA A 433 -3.28 -6.08 9.42
CA ALA A 433 -2.81 -5.99 10.79
C ALA A 433 -1.41 -5.36 10.89
N ALA A 434 -0.47 -5.74 10.02
CA ALA A 434 0.89 -5.22 9.99
C ALA A 434 0.94 -3.72 9.64
N THR A 435 -0.04 -3.22 8.87
CA THR A 435 -0.10 -1.81 8.46
C THR A 435 -0.97 -0.94 9.35
N TYR A 436 -1.85 -1.53 10.17
CA TYR A 436 -2.79 -0.80 11.03
C TYR A 436 -2.49 -0.94 12.53
N VAL A 437 -2.39 -2.17 13.05
CA VAL A 437 -2.36 -2.44 14.50
C VAL A 437 -1.22 -1.73 15.23
N PRO A 438 0.01 -1.63 14.69
CA PRO A 438 1.08 -0.90 15.37
C PRO A 438 0.70 0.55 15.70
N TRP A 439 -0.08 1.22 14.85
CA TRP A 439 -0.47 2.61 15.09
C TRP A 439 -1.45 2.78 16.24
N LEU A 440 -2.20 1.73 16.61
CA LEU A 440 -3.05 1.74 17.81
C LEU A 440 -2.25 1.80 19.11
N LEU A 441 -0.96 1.46 19.06
CA LEU A 441 -0.06 1.50 20.22
C LEU A 441 0.52 2.90 20.47
N TYR A 442 0.25 3.88 19.61
CA TYR A 442 0.79 5.24 19.69
C TYR A 442 -0.32 6.30 19.58
N PRO A 443 -1.31 6.33 20.49
CA PRO A 443 -2.44 7.26 20.41
C PRO A 443 -2.04 8.73 20.58
N GLU A 444 -0.98 9.01 21.33
CA GLU A 444 -0.49 10.37 21.63
C GLU A 444 0.42 10.95 20.54
N ARG A 445 0.85 10.12 19.58
CA ARG A 445 1.76 10.54 18.53
C ARG A 445 1.00 11.37 17.50
N THR A 446 1.59 12.45 17.01
CA THR A 446 1.03 13.20 15.88
C THR A 446 1.08 12.33 14.62
N ILE A 447 -0.07 11.78 14.24
CA ILE A 447 -0.27 10.89 13.09
C ILE A 447 -1.49 11.35 12.30
N PHE A 448 -1.57 10.92 11.04
CA PHE A 448 -2.54 11.43 10.08
C PHE A 448 -3.27 10.29 9.40
N GLN A 449 -4.50 10.54 8.97
CA GLN A 449 -5.32 9.52 8.33
C GLN A 449 -4.71 9.03 7.01
N PHE A 450 -3.99 9.86 6.24
CA PHE A 450 -3.42 9.42 4.95
C PHE A 450 -2.42 8.25 5.06
N TYR A 451 -1.91 7.93 6.25
CA TYR A 451 -1.09 6.73 6.50
C TYR A 451 -1.84 5.43 6.16
N THR A 452 -3.17 5.49 6.15
CA THR A 452 -4.06 4.39 5.77
C THR A 452 -3.94 3.96 4.31
N VAL A 453 -3.21 4.69 3.45
CA VAL A 453 -2.96 4.26 2.07
C VAL A 453 -2.29 2.89 2.02
N ALA A 454 -1.48 2.55 3.04
CA ALA A 454 -0.88 1.23 3.20
C ALA A 454 -1.91 0.12 3.52
N MET A 455 -3.07 0.48 4.06
CA MET A 455 -4.18 -0.43 4.39
C MET A 455 -5.09 -0.69 3.19
N VAL A 456 -5.30 0.30 2.31
CA VAL A 456 -6.26 0.25 1.19
C VAL A 456 -6.13 -1.03 0.36
N PRO A 457 -4.93 -1.49 -0.07
CA PRO A 457 -4.79 -2.74 -0.82
C PRO A 457 -5.43 -3.96 -0.15
N PHE A 458 -5.36 -4.02 1.18
CA PHE A 458 -5.92 -5.12 1.96
C PHE A 458 -7.42 -4.97 2.20
N LEU A 459 -7.89 -3.73 2.36
CA LEU A 459 -9.32 -3.44 2.44
C LEU A 459 -10.04 -3.79 1.15
N VAL A 460 -9.50 -3.43 -0.02
CA VAL A 460 -10.12 -3.79 -1.32
C VAL A 460 -10.09 -5.29 -1.56
N LEU A 461 -9.04 -6.01 -1.12
CA LEU A 461 -8.99 -7.47 -1.18
C LEU A 461 -10.05 -8.12 -0.27
N ALA A 462 -10.21 -7.61 0.95
CA ALA A 462 -11.24 -8.07 1.89
C ALA A 462 -12.64 -7.82 1.35
N LEU A 463 -12.90 -6.61 0.85
CA LEU A 463 -14.14 -6.24 0.17
C LEU A 463 -14.42 -7.16 -1.01
N THR A 464 -13.42 -7.45 -1.84
CA THR A 464 -13.61 -8.34 -3.00
C THR A 464 -13.92 -9.79 -2.60
N PHE A 465 -13.42 -10.27 -1.46
CA PHE A 465 -13.86 -11.55 -0.88
C PHE A 465 -15.31 -11.52 -0.42
N ALA A 466 -15.73 -10.46 0.26
CA ALA A 466 -17.13 -10.28 0.67
C ALA A 466 -18.07 -10.19 -0.53
N LEU A 467 -17.74 -9.38 -1.54
CA LEU A 467 -18.49 -9.25 -2.79
C LEU A 467 -18.57 -10.58 -3.56
N ARG A 468 -17.48 -11.36 -3.59
CA ARG A 468 -17.50 -12.69 -4.22
C ARG A 468 -18.50 -13.62 -3.54
N ASP A 469 -18.59 -13.58 -2.21
CA ASP A 469 -19.51 -14.42 -1.47
C ASP A 469 -20.95 -13.91 -1.55
N LEU A 470 -21.17 -12.60 -1.63
CA LEU A 470 -22.47 -12.01 -1.95
C LEU A 470 -22.95 -12.41 -3.35
N ALA A 471 -22.07 -12.33 -4.36
CA ALA A 471 -22.36 -12.77 -5.74
C ALA A 471 -22.64 -14.28 -5.87
N ARG A 472 -22.40 -15.07 -4.82
CA ARG A 472 -22.79 -16.48 -4.77
C ARG A 472 -24.22 -16.70 -4.30
N GLY A 473 -24.88 -15.70 -3.72
CA GLY A 473 -26.23 -15.81 -3.19
C GLY A 473 -26.27 -16.54 -1.83
N PRO A 474 -25.75 -15.94 -0.75
CA PRO A 474 -25.77 -16.58 0.58
C PRO A 474 -27.19 -16.62 1.15
N ARG A 475 -27.47 -17.62 2.02
CA ARG A 475 -28.70 -17.75 2.84
C ARG A 475 -29.99 -17.51 2.03
N SER A 476 -30.30 -18.45 1.13
CA SER A 476 -31.48 -18.49 0.25
C SER A 476 -31.64 -17.32 -0.75
N MET A 477 -30.69 -16.39 -0.84
CA MET A 477 -30.69 -15.39 -1.90
C MET A 477 -30.33 -16.02 -3.27
N PRO A 478 -31.12 -15.79 -4.34
CA PRO A 478 -30.76 -16.24 -5.67
C PRO A 478 -29.44 -15.63 -6.15
N ARG A 479 -28.63 -16.42 -6.86
CA ARG A 479 -27.34 -15.99 -7.42
C ARG A 479 -27.46 -14.74 -8.30
N ALA A 480 -28.54 -14.62 -9.08
CA ALA A 480 -28.81 -13.44 -9.91
C ALA A 480 -28.97 -12.16 -9.08
N THR A 481 -29.69 -12.25 -7.96
CA THR A 481 -29.88 -11.13 -7.02
C THR A 481 -28.56 -10.73 -6.38
N GLY A 482 -27.77 -11.70 -5.92
CA GLY A 482 -26.44 -11.44 -5.34
C GLY A 482 -25.50 -10.75 -6.34
N GLN A 483 -25.48 -11.18 -7.60
CA GLN A 483 -24.69 -10.54 -8.66
C GLN A 483 -25.20 -9.13 -8.99
N ALA A 484 -26.53 -8.93 -9.04
CA ALA A 484 -27.12 -7.61 -9.27
C ALA A 484 -26.69 -6.61 -8.18
N TRP A 485 -26.74 -7.01 -6.91
CA TRP A 485 -26.24 -6.19 -5.80
C TRP A 485 -24.76 -5.83 -5.93
N VAL A 486 -23.91 -6.78 -6.35
CA VAL A 486 -22.49 -6.50 -6.59
C VAL A 486 -22.30 -5.52 -7.74
N VAL A 487 -23.05 -5.65 -8.84
CA VAL A 487 -22.97 -4.72 -9.98
C VAL A 487 -23.41 -3.31 -9.56
N VAL A 488 -24.52 -3.20 -8.82
CA VAL A 488 -25.00 -1.91 -8.28
C VAL A 488 -23.96 -1.30 -7.35
N PHE A 489 -23.41 -2.08 -6.42
CA PHE A 489 -22.37 -1.61 -5.50
C PHE A 489 -21.16 -1.05 -6.26
N LEU A 490 -20.65 -1.79 -7.25
CA LEU A 490 -19.50 -1.35 -8.06
C LEU A 490 -19.82 -0.09 -8.87
N ALA A 491 -21.03 0.02 -9.43
CA ALA A 491 -21.47 1.21 -10.16
C ALA A 491 -21.54 2.44 -9.24
N VAL A 492 -22.09 2.31 -8.03
CA VAL A 492 -22.13 3.40 -7.05
C VAL A 492 -20.72 3.81 -6.63
N CYS A 493 -19.79 2.87 -6.45
CA CYS A 493 -18.40 3.20 -6.17
C CYS A 493 -17.79 4.07 -7.29
N VAL A 494 -18.00 3.72 -8.56
CA VAL A 494 -17.53 4.52 -9.70
C VAL A 494 -18.17 5.92 -9.70
N ILE A 495 -19.47 6.03 -9.43
CA ILE A 495 -20.18 7.32 -9.37
C ILE A 495 -19.61 8.21 -8.26
N LEU A 496 -19.41 7.66 -7.06
CA LEU A 496 -18.80 8.42 -5.95
C LEU A 496 -17.36 8.81 -6.30
N SER A 497 -16.58 7.93 -6.91
CA SER A 497 -15.24 8.31 -7.37
C SER A 497 -15.26 9.45 -8.39
N ALA A 498 -16.21 9.44 -9.33
CA ALA A 498 -16.37 10.52 -10.30
C ALA A 498 -16.81 11.83 -9.62
N PHE A 499 -17.67 11.76 -8.60
CA PHE A 499 -18.11 12.92 -7.81
C PHE A 499 -16.92 13.57 -7.09
N TRP A 500 -16.08 12.80 -6.38
CA TRP A 500 -14.91 13.33 -5.67
C TRP A 500 -13.69 13.63 -6.53
N TYR A 501 -13.58 13.06 -7.73
CA TYR A 501 -12.38 13.19 -8.58
C TYR A 501 -11.87 14.65 -8.74
N PRO A 502 -12.72 15.67 -8.96
CA PRO A 502 -12.27 17.06 -9.01
C PRO A 502 -11.55 17.53 -7.74
N VAL A 503 -12.03 17.11 -6.56
CA VAL A 503 -11.46 17.47 -5.24
C VAL A 503 -10.21 16.64 -4.87
N TRP A 504 -10.00 15.51 -5.55
CA TRP A 504 -8.77 14.72 -5.44
C TRP A 504 -7.65 15.21 -6.35
N THR A 505 -7.99 15.96 -7.41
CA THR A 505 -7.08 16.28 -8.51
C THR A 505 -6.87 17.77 -8.72
N ALA A 506 -7.31 18.60 -7.75
CA ALA A 506 -7.25 20.05 -7.82
C ALA A 506 -7.82 20.59 -9.13
N LEU A 507 -9.00 20.11 -9.54
CA LEU A 507 -9.77 20.76 -10.59
C LEU A 507 -10.55 21.92 -9.98
N PRO A 508 -10.61 23.09 -10.63
CA PRO A 508 -11.37 24.23 -10.13
C PRO A 508 -12.87 23.90 -10.16
N VAL A 509 -13.50 24.02 -9.00
CA VAL A 509 -14.94 23.75 -8.80
C VAL A 509 -15.61 24.90 -8.04
N PRO A 510 -16.93 25.07 -8.15
CA PRO A 510 -17.66 26.02 -7.31
C PRO A 510 -17.46 25.70 -5.82
N TYR A 511 -17.34 26.71 -4.96
CA TYR A 511 -17.25 26.53 -3.50
C TYR A 511 -18.33 25.57 -2.94
N GLU A 512 -19.58 25.73 -3.39
CA GLU A 512 -20.69 24.89 -2.97
C GLU A 512 -20.49 23.42 -3.36
N PHE A 513 -19.89 23.16 -4.53
CA PHE A 513 -19.53 21.81 -4.95
C PHE A 513 -18.48 21.23 -4.00
N TRP A 514 -17.39 21.94 -3.71
CA TRP A 514 -16.41 21.49 -2.71
C TRP A 514 -17.05 21.24 -1.35
N ARG A 515 -17.92 22.14 -0.86
CA ARG A 515 -18.60 21.98 0.44
C ARG A 515 -19.44 20.71 0.49
N LEU A 516 -20.13 20.34 -0.60
CA LEU A 516 -20.94 19.10 -0.68
C LEU A 516 -20.13 17.80 -0.50
N HIS A 517 -18.81 17.84 -0.68
CA HIS A 517 -17.92 16.69 -0.47
C HIS A 517 -17.59 16.46 1.01
N ASN A 518 -17.89 17.44 1.88
CA ASN A 518 -17.60 17.39 3.30
C ASN A 518 -18.82 16.87 4.07
N TRP A 519 -19.01 15.55 4.05
CA TRP A 519 -20.17 14.90 4.68
C TRP A 519 -20.16 14.94 6.20
N MET A 520 -18.97 15.09 6.81
CA MET A 520 -18.82 15.30 8.24
C MET A 520 -18.21 16.68 8.50
N PRO A 521 -18.64 17.40 9.56
CA PRO A 521 -18.05 18.69 9.92
C PRO A 521 -16.53 18.62 10.16
N SER A 522 -16.04 17.47 10.63
CA SER A 522 -14.63 17.22 10.90
C SER A 522 -13.78 16.98 9.65
N TRP A 523 -14.32 17.08 8.44
CA TRP A 523 -13.54 16.95 7.19
C TRP A 523 -12.95 18.29 6.72
N ILE A 524 -13.31 19.40 7.37
CA ILE A 524 -12.83 20.77 7.09
C ILE A 524 -11.93 21.26 8.22
#